data_AF-A0ABD7G4C8-F1
#
_entry.id   AF-A0ABD7G4C8-F1
#
_cell.length_a   1.000
_cell.length_b   1.000
_cell.length_c   1.000
_cell.angle_alpha   90.00
_cell.angle_beta   90.00
_cell.angle_gamma   90.00
#
_symmetry.space_group_name_H-M   'P 1'
#
loop_
_entity.id
_entity.type
_entity.pdbx_description
1 polymer ?
#
loop_
_entity_poly.entity_id
_entity_poly.type
_entity_poly.pdbx_seq_one_letter_code
_entity_poly.pdbx_strand_id
1 'polypeptide(L)'
;MAAVLHLVRPIAHTEHVMSRVFTEEFVSRLELVNRVARELRAMGYRVVQESLYPGQTDRPTITVTPGSTKQLKPLLELGHGRTIETQADGSRLCSIHYQGIRVAWKEVLRAKELMQ
;
A
#
# COMPACT_ATOMS: atom_id res chain seq x y z
N MET A 1 3.62 19.12 -45.58
CA MET A 1 4.33 19.41 -44.30
C MET A 1 3.30 19.43 -43.19
N ALA A 2 3.57 18.69 -42.12
CA ALA A 2 2.63 18.28 -41.07
C ALA A 2 2.38 19.35 -39.99
N ALA A 3 1.22 19.30 -39.32
CA ALA A 3 1.06 19.64 -37.90
C ALA A 3 -0.28 19.13 -37.31
N VAL A 4 -0.20 17.94 -36.70
CA VAL A 4 -0.72 17.46 -35.41
C VAL A 4 -1.97 18.11 -34.76
N LEU A 5 -2.90 17.23 -34.38
CA LEU A 5 -4.10 17.40 -33.54
C LEU A 5 -3.81 17.85 -32.09
N HIS A 6 -4.74 18.62 -31.51
CA HIS A 6 -5.08 18.49 -30.09
C HIS A 6 -6.58 18.26 -29.93
N LEU A 7 -6.97 17.00 -30.03
CA LEU A 7 -8.28 16.51 -29.59
C LEU A 7 -8.24 16.50 -28.05
N VAL A 8 -8.65 17.61 -27.44
CA VAL A 8 -8.83 17.71 -25.99
C VAL A 8 -9.98 16.78 -25.62
N ARG A 9 -9.65 15.59 -25.12
CA ARG A 9 -10.63 14.68 -24.54
C ARG A 9 -11.24 15.39 -23.31
N PRO A 10 -12.57 15.57 -23.23
CA PRO A 10 -13.18 15.98 -21.98
C PRO A 10 -12.99 14.83 -20.99
N ILE A 11 -12.29 15.12 -19.90
CA ILE A 11 -12.18 14.18 -18.79
C ILE A 11 -13.55 14.16 -18.11
N ALA A 12 -14.33 13.13 -18.43
CA ALA A 12 -15.54 12.80 -17.69
C ALA A 12 -15.15 12.24 -16.32
N HIS A 13 -14.72 13.12 -15.41
CA HIS A 13 -14.77 12.83 -13.99
C HIS A 13 -16.09 13.37 -13.47
N THR A 14 -17.13 12.55 -13.61
CA THR A 14 -18.31 12.65 -12.76
C THR A 14 -17.86 12.28 -11.35
N GLU A 15 -17.18 13.20 -10.66
CA GLU A 15 -16.96 13.07 -9.24
C GLU A 15 -18.34 13.21 -8.60
N HIS A 16 -18.96 12.06 -8.35
CA HIS A 16 -20.00 11.95 -7.34
C HIS A 16 -19.38 12.45 -6.03
N VAL A 17 -19.58 13.74 -5.75
CA VAL A 17 -19.38 14.34 -4.42
C VAL A 17 -20.47 13.75 -3.53
N MET A 18 -20.34 12.46 -3.22
CA MET A 18 -21.06 11.83 -2.13
C MET A 18 -20.58 12.54 -0.88
N SER A 19 -21.51 13.17 -0.16
CA SER A 19 -21.25 13.72 1.16
C SER A 19 -20.58 12.62 1.99
N ARG A 20 -19.27 12.77 2.24
CA ARG A 20 -18.49 11.81 3.02
C ARG A 20 -18.98 11.93 4.45
N VAL A 21 -19.99 11.15 4.82
CA VAL A 21 -20.38 11.01 6.22
C VAL A 21 -19.24 10.25 6.88
N PHE A 22 -18.40 10.98 7.60
CA PHE A 22 -17.37 10.40 8.46
C PHE A 22 -18.07 9.73 9.62
N THR A 23 -18.43 8.46 9.45
CA THR A 23 -18.94 7.65 10.56
C THR A 23 -17.84 7.54 11.62
N GLU A 24 -18.23 7.41 12.88
CA GLU A 24 -17.28 7.21 13.99
C GLU A 24 -16.36 6.00 13.74
N GLU A 25 -16.90 4.95 13.12
CA GLU A 25 -16.15 3.79 12.68
C GLU A 25 -15.09 4.15 11.63
N PHE A 26 -15.43 4.96 10.62
CA PHE A 26 -14.49 5.39 9.60
C PHE A 26 -13.39 6.29 10.17
N VAL A 27 -13.73 7.19 11.10
CA VAL A 27 -12.75 8.02 11.81
C VAL A 27 -11.81 7.13 12.64
N SER A 28 -12.35 6.16 13.37
CA SER A 28 -11.55 5.20 14.15
C SER A 28 -10.59 4.40 13.27
N ARG A 29 -11.05 3.93 12.10
CA ARG A 29 -10.21 3.24 11.12
C ARG A 29 -9.11 4.15 10.56
N LEU A 30 -9.42 5.42 10.31
CA LEU A 30 -8.46 6.40 9.83
C LEU A 30 -7.39 6.72 10.89
N GLU A 31 -7.79 6.88 12.15
CA GLU A 31 -6.87 7.07 13.28
C GLU A 31 -5.92 5.88 13.44
N LEU A 32 -6.43 4.66 13.29
CA LEU A 32 -5.64 3.43 13.34
C LEU A 32 -4.61 3.39 12.20
N VAL A 33 -5.02 3.69 10.96
CA VAL A 33 -4.10 3.79 9.80
C VAL A 33 -3.01 4.82 10.05
N ASN A 34 -3.37 6.00 10.53
CA ASN A 34 -2.43 7.07 10.84
C ASN A 34 -1.43 6.67 11.93
N ARG A 35 -1.89 5.99 12.99
CA ARG A 35 -1.04 5.49 14.07
C ARG A 35 -0.01 4.49 13.54
N VAL A 36 -0.47 3.46 12.85
CA VAL A 36 0.41 2.42 12.29
C VAL A 36 1.40 3.00 11.28
N ALA A 37 0.95 3.93 10.43
CA ALA A 37 1.83 4.59 9.47
C ALA A 37 2.93 5.41 10.18
N ARG A 38 2.63 6.05 11.32
CA ARG A 38 3.64 6.76 12.13
C ARG A 38 4.62 5.80 12.79
N GLU A 39 4.14 4.69 13.34
CA GLU A 39 5.00 3.64 13.91
C GLU A 39 5.95 3.07 12.86
N LEU A 40 5.44 2.74 11.67
CA LEU A 40 6.24 2.26 10.55
C LEU A 40 7.33 3.29 10.15
N ARG A 41 6.98 4.59 10.10
CA ARG A 41 7.98 5.65 9.85
C ARG A 41 9.02 5.73 10.96
N ALA A 42 8.62 5.62 12.22
CA ALA A 42 9.54 5.65 13.37
C ALA A 42 10.52 4.46 13.36
N MET A 43 10.08 3.30 12.85
CA MET A 43 10.94 2.12 12.63
C MET A 43 11.85 2.23 11.39
N GLY A 44 11.73 3.33 10.63
CA GLY A 44 12.56 3.61 9.45
C GLY A 44 12.01 3.05 8.14
N TYR A 45 10.73 2.65 8.09
CA TYR A 45 10.07 2.30 6.83
C TYR A 45 9.56 3.55 6.12
N ARG A 46 9.69 3.57 4.79
CA ARG A 46 9.06 4.60 3.97
C ARG A 46 7.64 4.17 3.61
N VAL A 47 6.64 4.86 4.13
CA VAL A 47 5.25 4.69 3.69
C VAL A 47 5.08 5.33 2.31
N VAL A 48 4.60 4.54 1.35
CA VAL A 48 4.42 4.95 -0.05
C VAL A 48 2.96 5.21 -0.38
N GLN A 49 2.08 4.40 0.19
CA GLN A 49 0.65 4.49 -0.07
C GLN A 49 -0.14 4.05 1.16
N GLU A 50 -1.25 4.74 1.42
CA GLU A 50 -2.24 4.41 2.44
C GLU A 50 -3.60 4.32 1.73
N SER A 51 -4.26 3.17 1.85
CA SER A 51 -5.52 2.88 1.17
C SER A 51 -6.59 2.56 2.20
N LEU A 52 -7.59 3.44 2.29
CA LEU A 52 -8.79 3.31 3.12
C LEU A 52 -9.99 3.82 2.33
N TYR A 53 -10.89 2.92 1.92
CA TYR A 53 -12.08 3.28 1.15
C TYR A 53 -13.34 3.22 2.02
N PRO A 54 -14.18 4.28 2.04
CA PRO A 54 -15.47 4.23 2.70
C PRO A 54 -16.35 3.19 1.99
N GLY A 55 -16.80 2.18 2.73
CA GLY A 55 -17.62 1.07 2.20
C GLY A 55 -16.84 -0.21 1.86
N GLN A 56 -15.50 -0.22 1.92
CA GLN A 56 -14.77 -1.49 1.93
C GLN A 56 -14.89 -2.14 3.31
N THR A 57 -15.48 -3.34 3.33
CA THR A 57 -15.36 -4.31 4.43
C THR A 57 -13.96 -4.92 4.49
N ASP A 58 -13.18 -4.78 3.40
CA ASP A 58 -11.79 -5.23 3.38
C ASP A 58 -10.90 -4.38 4.29
N ARG A 59 -9.79 -4.98 4.71
CA ARG A 59 -8.86 -4.39 5.66
C ARG A 59 -8.14 -3.19 5.03
N PRO A 60 -7.95 -2.09 5.78
CA PRO A 60 -7.13 -1.00 5.29
C PRO A 60 -5.72 -1.50 4.96
N THR A 61 -5.11 -0.92 3.93
CA THR A 61 -3.81 -1.36 3.43
C THR A 61 -2.80 -0.23 3.46
N ILE A 62 -1.61 -0.49 4.01
CA ILE A 62 -0.47 0.42 3.97
C ILE A 62 0.64 -0.24 3.15
N THR A 63 1.10 0.44 2.11
CA THR A 63 2.25 0.00 1.32
C THR A 63 3.50 0.70 1.79
N VAL A 64 4.52 -0.07 2.13
CA VAL A 64 5.83 0.42 2.57
C VAL A 64 6.95 -0.01 1.63
N THR A 65 7.98 0.80 1.56
CA THR A 65 9.28 0.42 1.01
C THR A 65 10.28 0.28 2.15
N PRO A 66 10.82 -0.93 2.40
CA PRO A 66 11.92 -1.12 3.33
C PRO A 66 13.19 -0.51 2.73
N GLY A 67 13.96 0.23 3.55
CA GLY A 67 15.24 0.83 3.14
C GLY A 67 16.38 -0.18 3.03
N SER A 68 16.27 -1.35 3.68
CA SER A 68 17.19 -2.47 3.52
C SER A 68 16.54 -3.82 3.85
N THR A 69 17.13 -4.92 3.41
CA THR A 69 16.70 -6.29 3.76
C THR A 69 16.76 -6.57 5.26
N LYS A 70 17.64 -5.90 6.01
CA LYS A 70 17.71 -6.03 7.48
C LYS A 70 16.46 -5.48 8.17
N GLN A 71 15.76 -4.52 7.56
CA GLN A 71 14.49 -3.99 8.07
C GLN A 71 13.32 -4.91 7.77
N LEU A 72 13.46 -6.00 7.01
CA LEU A 72 12.34 -6.94 6.79
C LEU A 72 12.07 -7.83 8.01
N LYS A 73 13.09 -8.18 8.79
CA LYS A 73 12.91 -9.05 9.97
C LYS A 73 11.97 -8.44 11.02
N PRO A 74 12.17 -7.18 11.47
CA PRO A 74 11.23 -6.56 12.41
C PRO A 74 9.81 -6.48 11.85
N LEU A 75 9.65 -6.23 10.53
CA LEU A 75 8.34 -6.19 9.89
C LEU A 75 7.64 -7.54 10.00
N LEU A 76 8.35 -8.63 9.73
CA LEU A 76 7.82 -9.99 9.84
C LEU A 76 7.50 -10.39 11.29
N GLU A 77 8.24 -9.88 12.27
CA GLU A 77 7.99 -10.13 13.70
C GLU A 77 6.76 -9.36 14.22
N LEU A 78 6.47 -8.18 13.68
CA LEU A 78 5.27 -7.41 14.02
C LEU A 78 3.99 -8.09 13.54
N GLY A 79 4.07 -8.79 12.40
CA GLY A 79 2.93 -9.36 11.72
C GLY A 79 2.61 -10.78 12.14
N HIS A 80 1.32 -11.13 12.12
CA HIS A 80 0.88 -12.52 12.19
C HIS A 80 0.67 -13.05 10.77
N GLY A 81 1.53 -13.98 10.35
CA GLY A 81 1.48 -14.59 9.02
C GLY A 81 2.03 -13.69 7.92
N ARG A 82 2.64 -14.31 6.91
CA ARG A 82 3.14 -13.66 5.69
C ARG A 82 2.41 -14.23 4.49
N THR A 83 1.79 -13.37 3.71
CA THR A 83 1.27 -13.71 2.39
C THR A 83 2.28 -13.25 1.34
N ILE A 84 2.54 -14.12 0.36
CA ILE A 84 3.42 -13.82 -0.77
C ILE A 84 2.62 -14.05 -2.05
N GLU A 85 2.48 -13.01 -2.84
CA GLU A 85 1.83 -13.04 -4.15
C GLU A 85 2.86 -12.74 -5.22
N THR A 86 3.05 -13.67 -6.16
CA THR A 86 3.92 -13.45 -7.32
C THR A 86 3.19 -12.59 -8.34
N GLN A 87 3.80 -11.47 -8.72
CA GLN A 87 3.26 -10.57 -9.73
C GLN A 87 3.74 -10.96 -11.13
N ALA A 88 2.99 -10.53 -12.15
CA ALA A 88 3.29 -10.81 -13.56
C ALA A 88 4.66 -10.24 -14.01
N ASP A 89 5.19 -9.23 -13.32
CA ASP A 89 6.51 -8.64 -13.57
C ASP A 89 7.68 -9.41 -12.91
N GLY A 90 7.41 -10.58 -12.33
CA GLY A 90 8.39 -11.41 -11.64
C GLY A 90 8.77 -10.93 -10.22
N SER A 91 8.17 -9.84 -9.75
CA SER A 91 8.33 -9.40 -8.37
C SER A 91 7.39 -10.16 -7.42
N ARG A 92 7.66 -10.08 -6.11
CA ARG A 92 6.78 -10.64 -5.08
C ARG A 92 6.16 -9.50 -4.28
N LEU A 93 4.83 -9.44 -4.23
CA LEU A 93 4.13 -8.62 -3.24
C LEU A 93 4.04 -9.42 -1.95
N CYS A 94 4.69 -8.94 -0.91
CA CYS A 94 4.63 -9.53 0.42
C CYS A 94 3.70 -8.68 1.27
N SER A 95 2.90 -9.34 2.12
CA SER A 95 2.11 -8.62 3.11
C SER A 95 1.97 -9.38 4.42
N ILE A 96 1.79 -8.62 5.50
CA ILE A 96 1.47 -9.14 6.83
C ILE A 96 0.20 -8.48 7.36
N HIS A 97 -0.37 -9.08 8.39
CA HIS A 97 -1.42 -8.43 9.19
C HIS A 97 -0.84 -7.85 10.47
N TYR A 98 -1.02 -6.55 10.66
CA TYR A 98 -0.58 -5.81 11.84
C TYR A 98 -1.68 -4.90 12.35
N GLN A 99 -2.12 -5.11 13.60
CA GLN A 99 -3.19 -4.34 14.25
C GLN A 99 -4.47 -4.18 13.37
N GLY A 100 -4.87 -5.23 12.64
CA GLY A 100 -6.03 -5.18 11.75
C GLY A 100 -5.80 -4.52 10.38
N ILE A 101 -4.59 -4.02 10.14
CA ILE A 101 -4.15 -3.41 8.87
C ILE A 101 -3.32 -4.42 8.07
N ARG A 102 -3.51 -4.46 6.75
CA ARG A 102 -2.61 -5.15 5.83
C ARG A 102 -1.41 -4.25 5.55
N VAL A 103 -0.22 -4.65 5.96
CA VAL A 103 1.03 -3.94 5.60
C VAL A 103 1.69 -4.70 4.46
N ALA A 104 1.89 -4.05 3.32
CA ALA A 104 2.40 -4.67 2.10
C ALA A 104 3.69 -4.00 1.60
N TRP A 105 4.57 -4.78 0.98
CA TRP A 105 5.80 -4.29 0.36
C TRP A 105 6.17 -5.15 -0.84
N LYS A 106 6.87 -4.54 -1.80
CA LYS A 106 7.38 -5.23 -2.98
C LYS A 106 8.78 -5.76 -2.69
N GLU A 107 8.98 -7.05 -2.89
CA GLU A 107 10.27 -7.71 -2.86
C GLU A 107 10.72 -7.92 -4.31
N VAL A 108 11.80 -7.23 -4.69
CA VAL A 108 12.44 -7.40 -5.99
C VAL A 108 13.47 -8.50 -5.83
N LEU A 109 13.21 -9.67 -6.44
CA LEU A 109 14.20 -10.72 -6.56
C LEU A 109 15.36 -10.17 -7.40
N ARG A 110 16.46 -9.74 -6.77
CA ARG A 110 17.68 -9.45 -7.52
C ARG A 110 18.14 -10.78 -8.11
N ALA A 111 18.43 -10.78 -9.40
CA ALA A 111 18.91 -11.93 -10.19
C ALA A 111 20.21 -12.61 -9.69
N LYS A 112 20.73 -12.23 -8.51
CA LYS A 112 21.88 -12.89 -7.87
C LYS A 112 21.54 -14.19 -7.14
N GLU A 113 20.26 -14.52 -6.93
CA GLU A 113 19.84 -15.78 -6.30
C GLU A 113 19.48 -16.89 -7.32
N LEU A 114 19.59 -16.63 -8.62
CA LEU A 114 19.43 -17.65 -9.69
C LEU A 114 20.77 -18.26 -10.14
N MET A 115 21.88 -17.98 -9.44
CA MET A 115 23.20 -18.54 -9.72
C MET A 115 23.89 -19.03 -8.44
N GLN A 116 23.26 -19.96 -7.73
CA GLN A 116 23.95 -20.92 -6.88
C GLN A 116 23.50 -22.33 -7.23
#